data_AF-A0AAI9NDU2-F1
#
_entry.id   AF-A0AAI9NDU2-F1
#
_cell.length_a   1.000
_cell.length_b   1.000
_cell.length_c   1.000
_cell.angle_alpha   90.00
_cell.angle_beta   90.00
_cell.angle_gamma   90.00
#
_symmetry.space_group_name_H-M   'P 1'
#
loop_
_entity.id
_entity.type
_entity.pdbx_description
1 polymer ?
#
loop_
_entity_poly.entity_id
_entity_poly.type
_entity_poly.pdbx_seq_one_letter_code
_entity_poly.pdbx_strand_id
1 'polypeptide(L)'
;MQRTLDITQAMIDGYGRINGDNDIIHYDHDYAVQRGFRGTLLHGPHMTALAADLGARRYASDWLYRGKLHTKWIGPVCPGDTFVAALNEQGEIEAVSGGKTVMVGSASLAD
;
A
#
# COMPACT_ATOMS: atom_id res chain seq x y z
N MET A 1 4.13 5.18 -14.59
CA MET A 1 2.71 5.49 -14.26
C MET A 1 2.55 5.59 -12.75
N GLN A 2 1.53 6.27 -12.25
CA GLN A 2 1.33 6.44 -10.80
C GLN A 2 -0.14 6.36 -10.39
N ARG A 3 -0.35 6.10 -9.10
CA ARG A 3 -1.64 6.07 -8.42
C ARG A 3 -1.54 6.86 -7.13
N THR A 4 -2.42 7.84 -6.96
CA THR A 4 -2.48 8.72 -5.78
C THR A 4 -3.79 8.52 -5.03
N LEU A 5 -3.75 8.40 -3.71
CA LEU A 5 -4.94 8.36 -2.85
C LEU A 5 -4.70 9.15 -1.56
N ASP A 6 -5.74 9.82 -1.09
CA ASP A 6 -5.78 10.36 0.26
C ASP A 6 -6.28 9.27 1.21
N ILE A 7 -5.46 8.95 2.21
CA ILE A 7 -5.69 7.85 3.13
C ILE A 7 -6.61 8.32 4.25
N THR A 8 -7.72 7.61 4.45
CA THR A 8 -8.68 7.89 5.52
C THR A 8 -8.81 6.70 6.46
N GLN A 9 -9.20 6.93 7.71
CA GLN A 9 -9.48 5.84 8.65
C GLN A 9 -10.57 4.90 8.11
N ALA A 10 -11.60 5.44 7.45
CA ALA A 10 -12.67 4.63 6.86
C ALA A 10 -12.16 3.63 5.80
N MET A 11 -11.12 3.98 5.05
CA MET A 11 -10.47 3.04 4.12
C MET A 11 -9.70 1.95 4.84
N ILE A 12 -9.00 2.29 5.93
CA ILE A 12 -8.29 1.34 6.79
C ILE A 12 -9.30 0.36 7.40
N ASP A 13 -10.34 0.87 8.04
CA ASP A 13 -11.42 0.06 8.63
C ASP A 13 -12.11 -0.83 7.59
N GLY A 14 -12.36 -0.28 6.40
CA GLY A 14 -12.96 -1.01 5.29
C GLY A 14 -12.10 -2.17 4.82
N TYR A 15 -10.80 -1.94 4.67
CA TYR A 15 -9.86 -2.98 4.29
C TYR A 15 -9.76 -4.07 5.37
N GLY A 16 -9.68 -3.68 6.65
CA GLY A 16 -9.70 -4.55 7.81
C GLY A 16 -10.88 -5.54 7.82
N ARG A 17 -12.08 -5.05 7.51
CA ARG A 17 -13.29 -5.89 7.38
C ARG A 17 -13.21 -6.89 6.24
N ILE A 18 -12.52 -6.54 5.14
CA ILE A 18 -12.41 -7.40 3.95
C ILE A 18 -11.31 -8.45 4.14
N ASN A 19 -10.15 -8.06 4.67
CA ASN A 19 -8.99 -8.94 4.79
C ASN A 19 -8.94 -9.73 6.10
N GLY A 20 -9.72 -9.34 7.13
CA GLY A 20 -9.77 -9.99 8.43
C GLY A 20 -8.59 -9.67 9.36
N ASP A 21 -7.79 -8.66 9.03
CA ASP A 21 -6.67 -8.20 9.86
C ASP A 21 -7.19 -7.32 10.99
N ASN A 22 -7.31 -7.89 12.19
CA ASN A 22 -7.85 -7.22 13.37
C ASN A 22 -6.73 -6.71 14.32
N ASP A 23 -5.51 -6.49 13.83
CA ASP A 23 -4.47 -5.88 14.67
C ASP A 23 -4.90 -4.47 15.11
N ILE A 24 -4.92 -4.26 16.43
CA ILE A 24 -5.34 -3.02 17.09
C ILE A 24 -4.56 -1.79 16.60
N ILE A 25 -3.34 -1.96 16.08
CA ILE A 25 -2.52 -0.86 15.52
C ILE A 25 -3.22 -0.11 14.36
N HIS A 26 -4.20 -0.74 13.71
CA HIS A 26 -4.94 -0.16 12.60
C HIS A 26 -6.16 0.66 13.04
N TYR A 27 -6.62 0.51 14.29
CA TYR A 27 -7.93 0.99 14.74
C TYR A 27 -7.88 1.87 15.99
N ASP A 28 -6.89 1.67 16.85
CA ASP A 28 -6.75 2.43 18.10
C ASP A 28 -5.64 3.47 17.96
N HIS A 29 -6.04 4.74 18.01
CA HIS A 29 -5.14 5.87 17.86
C HIS A 29 -4.13 5.96 19.01
N ASP A 30 -4.59 5.84 20.24
CA ASP A 30 -3.76 6.04 21.43
C ASP A 30 -2.75 4.91 21.55
N TYR A 31 -3.17 3.67 21.26
CA TYR A 31 -2.28 2.52 21.15
C TYR A 31 -1.19 2.76 20.10
N ALA A 32 -1.54 3.21 18.90
CA ALA A 32 -0.55 3.45 17.85
C ALA A 32 0.43 4.58 18.20
N VAL A 33 -0.06 5.66 18.83
CA VAL A 33 0.78 6.75 19.35
C VAL A 33 1.73 6.27 20.44
N GLN A 34 1.25 5.43 21.38
CA GLN A 34 2.09 4.83 22.42
C GLN A 34 3.22 3.97 21.83
N ARG A 35 3.01 3.40 20.64
CA ARG A 35 4.02 2.61 19.89
C ARG A 35 4.97 3.47 19.07
N GLY A 36 4.83 4.80 19.10
CA GLY A 36 5.73 5.76 18.45
C GLY A 36 5.30 6.17 17.04
N PHE A 37 4.08 5.84 16.62
CA PHE A 37 3.52 6.31 15.35
C PHE A 37 2.76 7.63 15.53
N ARG A 38 2.41 8.29 14.42
CA ARG A 38 1.59 9.53 14.45
C ARG A 38 0.10 9.25 14.69
N GLY A 39 -0.32 8.00 14.55
CA GLY A 39 -1.69 7.54 14.69
C GLY A 39 -1.79 6.11 14.16
N THR A 40 -3.01 5.65 13.94
CA THR A 40 -3.32 4.37 13.31
C THR A 40 -2.61 4.21 11.96
N LEU A 41 -2.36 2.96 11.58
CA LEU A 41 -1.58 2.64 10.39
C LEU A 41 -2.43 2.02 9.30
N LEU A 42 -2.17 2.38 8.04
CA LEU A 42 -2.63 1.64 6.89
C LEU A 42 -2.02 0.22 6.93
N HIS A 43 -2.83 -0.80 6.63
CA HIS A 43 -2.34 -2.17 6.51
C HIS A 43 -1.28 -2.29 5.41
N GLY A 44 -0.20 -3.03 5.69
CA GLY A 44 0.83 -3.32 4.69
C GLY A 44 0.25 -3.86 3.36
N PRO A 45 -0.57 -4.92 3.39
CA PRO A 45 -1.20 -5.47 2.20
C PRO A 45 -2.12 -4.49 1.46
N HIS A 46 -2.65 -3.48 2.13
CA HIS A 46 -3.42 -2.41 1.49
C HIS A 46 -2.53 -1.54 0.59
N MET A 47 -1.28 -1.24 1.01
CA MET A 47 -0.30 -0.61 0.11
C MET A 47 0.02 -1.52 -1.09
N THR A 48 0.18 -2.81 -0.85
CA THR A 48 0.43 -3.80 -1.92
C THR A 48 -0.72 -3.85 -2.94
N ALA A 49 -1.97 -3.68 -2.52
CA ALA A 49 -3.12 -3.62 -3.44
C ALA A 49 -3.01 -2.46 -4.45
N LEU A 50 -2.45 -1.32 -4.05
CA LEU A 50 -2.22 -0.18 -4.96
C LEU A 50 -1.10 -0.47 -5.97
N ALA A 51 -0.08 -1.22 -5.57
CA ALA A 51 0.92 -1.72 -6.50
C ALA A 51 0.33 -2.78 -7.47
N ALA A 52 -0.56 -3.65 -6.98
CA ALA A 52 -1.26 -4.62 -7.81
C ALA A 52 -2.17 -3.94 -8.86
N ASP A 53 -2.83 -2.83 -8.53
CA ASP A 53 -3.58 -1.99 -9.48
C ASP A 53 -2.68 -1.47 -10.60
N LEU A 54 -1.48 -0.99 -10.28
CA LEU A 54 -0.50 -0.55 -11.29
C LEU A 54 -0.05 -1.70 -12.20
N GLY A 55 0.20 -2.89 -11.63
CA GLY A 55 0.50 -4.11 -12.39
C GLY A 55 -0.64 -4.48 -13.35
N ALA A 56 -1.88 -4.49 -12.86
CA ALA A 56 -3.07 -4.77 -13.65
C ALA A 56 -3.26 -3.76 -14.79
N ARG A 57 -3.03 -2.47 -14.54
CA ARG A 57 -3.09 -1.43 -15.59
C ARG A 57 -2.00 -1.58 -16.63
N ARG A 58 -0.79 -1.98 -16.23
CA ARG A 58 0.35 -2.12 -17.14
C ARG A 58 0.23 -3.36 -18.02
N TYR A 59 -0.14 -4.50 -17.43
CA TYR A 59 -0.11 -5.80 -18.10
C TYR A 59 -1.50 -6.33 -18.48
N ALA A 60 -2.57 -5.58 -18.21
CA ALA A 60 -3.94 -5.93 -18.55
C ALA A 60 -4.31 -7.35 -18.08
N SER A 61 -4.96 -8.15 -18.93
CA SER A 61 -5.41 -9.50 -18.60
C SER A 61 -4.27 -10.45 -18.22
N ASP A 62 -3.06 -10.25 -18.76
CA ASP A 62 -1.92 -11.12 -18.47
C ASP A 62 -1.53 -11.05 -16.98
N TRP A 63 -1.80 -9.91 -16.33
CA TRP A 63 -1.58 -9.75 -14.90
C TRP A 63 -2.31 -10.80 -14.05
N LEU A 64 -3.53 -11.18 -14.46
CA LEU A 64 -4.35 -12.12 -13.68
C LEU A 64 -3.81 -13.55 -13.69
N TYR A 65 -3.02 -13.90 -14.71
CA TYR A 65 -2.54 -15.27 -14.91
C TYR A 65 -1.03 -15.40 -14.67
N ARG A 66 -0.28 -14.34 -14.97
CA ARG A 66 1.18 -14.32 -14.95
C ARG A 66 1.75 -13.21 -14.08
N GLY A 67 0.91 -12.38 -13.45
CA GLY A 67 1.37 -11.28 -12.61
C GLY A 67 2.23 -11.78 -11.45
N LYS A 68 3.42 -11.21 -11.34
CA LYS A 68 4.32 -11.39 -10.19
C LYS A 68 4.52 -10.05 -9.53
N LEU A 69 4.20 -9.99 -8.24
CA LEU A 69 4.33 -8.79 -7.42
C LEU A 69 5.23 -9.09 -6.23
N HIS A 70 6.21 -8.22 -6.01
CA HIS A 70 7.00 -8.19 -4.79
C HIS A 70 6.93 -6.79 -4.19
N THR A 71 6.62 -6.68 -2.90
CA THR A 71 6.59 -5.41 -2.18
C THR A 71 7.21 -5.57 -0.81
N LYS A 72 7.99 -4.58 -0.38
CA LYS A 72 8.49 -4.43 0.99
C LYS A 72 7.95 -3.13 1.57
N TRP A 73 7.30 -3.22 2.72
CA TRP A 73 6.79 -2.07 3.47
C TRP A 73 7.90 -1.59 4.40
N ILE A 74 8.42 -0.39 4.14
CA ILE A 74 9.59 0.16 4.82
C ILE A 74 9.26 1.39 5.67
N GLY A 75 8.03 1.87 5.64
CA GLY A 75 7.57 2.98 6.46
C GLY A 75 6.06 2.97 6.71
N PRO A 76 5.60 3.67 7.76
CA PRO A 76 4.19 3.77 8.11
C PRO A 76 3.45 4.76 7.18
N VAL A 77 2.16 4.53 7.00
CA VAL A 77 1.22 5.43 6.32
C VAL A 77 0.05 5.65 7.28
N CYS A 78 -0.28 6.90 7.59
CA CYS A 78 -1.33 7.24 8.56
C CYS A 78 -2.54 7.89 7.86
N PRO A 79 -3.73 7.90 8.49
CA PRO A 79 -4.83 8.75 8.04
C PRO A 79 -4.41 10.22 7.86
N GLY A 80 -4.96 10.85 6.83
CA GLY A 80 -4.63 12.21 6.41
C GLY A 80 -3.40 12.30 5.49
N ASP A 81 -2.69 11.20 5.26
CA ASP A 81 -1.61 11.19 4.27
C ASP A 81 -2.14 11.11 2.84
N THR A 82 -1.46 11.80 1.93
CA THR A 82 -1.54 11.48 0.50
C THR A 82 -0.49 10.42 0.17
N PHE A 83 -0.94 9.24 -0.19
CA PHE A 83 -0.11 8.12 -0.63
C PHE A 83 0.02 8.12 -2.16
N VAL A 84 1.25 8.01 -2.66
CA VAL A 84 1.55 7.95 -4.10
C VAL A 84 2.37 6.71 -4.40
N ALA A 85 1.83 5.76 -5.14
CA ALA A 85 2.60 4.63 -5.69
C ALA A 85 2.92 4.89 -7.16
N ALA A 86 4.16 4.62 -7.56
CA ALA A 86 4.62 4.73 -8.94
C ALA A 86 5.22 3.40 -9.41
N LEU A 87 5.00 3.10 -10.68
CA LEU A 87 5.58 1.97 -11.41
C LEU A 87 6.34 2.54 -12.62
N ASN A 88 7.65 2.32 -12.67
CA ASN A 88 8.50 2.81 -13.76
C ASN A 88 8.53 1.85 -14.96
N GLU A 89 9.31 2.18 -15.98
CA GLU A 89 9.42 1.39 -17.22
C GLU A 89 10.09 0.03 -17.00
N GLN A 90 10.97 -0.07 -16.02
CA GLN A 90 11.73 -1.26 -15.64
C GLN A 90 10.91 -2.23 -14.77
N GLY A 91 9.69 -1.85 -14.38
CA GLY A 91 8.83 -2.66 -13.52
C GLY A 91 9.11 -2.47 -12.03
N GLU A 92 9.86 -1.45 -11.65
CA GLU A 92 10.15 -1.14 -10.24
C GLU A 92 9.05 -0.27 -9.65
N ILE A 93 8.72 -0.54 -8.39
CA ILE A 93 7.72 0.17 -7.62
C ILE A 93 8.40 0.99 -6.54
N GLU A 94 8.01 2.25 -6.44
CA GLU A 94 8.27 3.10 -5.28
C GLU A 94 6.95 3.73 -4.85
N ALA A 95 6.68 3.76 -3.55
CA ALA A 95 5.58 4.54 -3.00
C ALA A 95 6.05 5.48 -1.89
N VAL A 96 5.47 6.68 -1.90
CA VAL A 96 5.79 7.78 -0.99
C VAL A 96 4.54 8.18 -0.21
N SER A 97 4.72 8.45 1.08
CA SER A 97 3.71 9.04 1.97
C SER A 97 4.38 9.99 2.93
N GLY A 98 3.78 11.14 3.22
CA GLY A 98 4.35 12.14 4.14
C GLY A 98 5.79 12.57 3.78
N GLY A 99 6.11 12.59 2.48
CA GLY A 99 7.44 12.94 1.96
C GLY A 99 8.53 11.88 2.16
N LYS A 100 8.18 10.65 2.56
CA LYS A 100 9.12 9.53 2.75
C LYS A 100 8.72 8.32 1.91
N THR A 101 9.71 7.57 1.43
CA THR A 101 9.46 6.27 0.80
C THR A 101 8.94 5.29 1.86
N VAL A 102 7.76 4.71 1.62
CA VAL A 102 7.05 3.82 2.54
C VAL A 102 6.92 2.40 1.99
N MET A 103 7.00 2.23 0.68
CA MET A 103 7.01 0.91 0.04
C MET A 103 7.94 0.92 -1.17
N VAL A 104 8.68 -0.16 -1.36
CA VAL A 104 9.45 -0.44 -2.58
C VAL A 104 9.10 -1.83 -3.09
N GLY A 105 9.30 -2.08 -4.38
CA GLY A 105 8.92 -3.37 -4.94
C GLY A 105 9.19 -3.51 -6.43
N SER A 106 8.59 -4.54 -7.01
CA SER A 106 8.56 -4.74 -8.46
C SER A 106 7.28 -5.46 -8.89
N ALA A 107 6.82 -5.14 -10.09
CA ALA A 107 5.73 -5.81 -10.77
C ALA A 107 6.21 -6.28 -12.15
N SER A 108 6.03 -7.56 -12.44
CA SER A 108 6.43 -8.18 -13.70
C SER A 108 5.43 -9.26 -14.12
N LEU A 109 5.64 -9.83 -15.30
CA LEU A 109 5.02 -11.11 -15.65
C LEU A 109 6.02 -12.25 -15.36
N ALA A 110 5.51 -13.39 -14.93
CA ALA A 110 6.23 -14.65 -14.89
C ALA A 110 6.34 -15.23 -16.31
N ASP A 111 7.43 -15.93 -16.56
CA ASP A 111 7.67 -16.66 -17.80
C ASP A 111 6.63 -17.77 -18.00
#